data_AF-A0A6P5II66-F1
#
_entry.id   AF-A0A6P5II66-F1
#
_cell.length_a   1.000
_cell.length_b   1.000
_cell.length_c   1.000
_cell.angle_alpha   90.00
_cell.angle_beta   90.00
_cell.angle_gamma   90.00
#
_symmetry.space_group_name_H-M   'P 1'
#
loop_
_entity.id
_entity.type
_entity.pdbx_description
1 polymer ?
#
loop_
_entity_poly.entity_id
_entity_poly.type
_entity_poly.pdbx_seq_one_letter_code
_entity_poly.pdbx_strand_id
1 'polypeptide(L)'
;MAESNHLSPGWNLPAGEALLQDVFGIVMEEIVRKGTDASEKVCEWKEPEELKKLLDLELRSHGEKQEQILDRCRTIIQYSVKTCHPRFFNQLFSGLEPHALAGRIITETLNTSQYTYEIAPVFVLMEEEVLKKLRALVGWSSGDGVFCPGGSISNMCALNLARYQRYPDCKQRGLRALPPLAIFTTQESHYSLQKGAAFLGMGTDSIRLVKADERGKMIPEDLEKQINQAEAEGAVPLFVSATSGTTVLGAFDPLEAIANVCQQHGLWLHVDAAWGGSVLLSQTHRHLLDGIERADSVCWNPHKLLATGLQCSALLLRDTSNLMKQCHGAQATYLFQQDKFYDVSLDTGDKVIQCGRRVDCLKLWLMWKAVGGSALEQRVDWAFTLTRKRYKRWELGEQEREKNLLVMGQARDVTDKKRQCYVQSPTLLNPVVPSPFIRGKCFLFFGVC
;
A
#
# COMPACT_ATOMS: atom_id res chain seq x y z
N MET A 1 28.03 -49.19 23.34
CA MET A 1 28.48 -47.80 23.52
C MET A 1 27.70 -46.98 22.50
N ALA A 2 26.44 -46.59 22.70
CA ALA A 2 25.85 -45.84 23.82
C ALA A 2 26.71 -44.61 24.17
N GLU A 3 26.07 -43.43 24.09
CA GLU A 3 26.52 -42.09 24.48
C GLU A 3 27.13 -41.20 23.39
N SER A 4 26.26 -40.45 22.70
CA SER A 4 26.33 -38.97 22.65
C SER A 4 25.10 -38.39 21.91
N ASN A 5 23.91 -38.47 22.50
CA ASN A 5 22.70 -37.77 22.01
C ASN A 5 22.39 -36.49 22.82
N HIS A 6 23.42 -35.90 23.41
CA HIS A 6 23.34 -34.59 24.03
C HIS A 6 24.23 -33.64 23.24
N LEU A 7 23.62 -32.93 22.28
CA LEU A 7 23.95 -31.59 21.78
C LEU A 7 23.30 -31.34 20.39
N SER A 8 21.97 -31.37 20.34
CA SER A 8 21.22 -30.36 19.57
C SER A 8 19.87 -30.15 20.28
N PRO A 9 19.41 -28.91 20.49
CA PRO A 9 18.02 -28.66 20.90
C PRO A 9 17.11 -29.00 19.70
N GLY A 10 16.98 -30.29 19.40
CA GLY A 10 16.24 -30.79 18.25
C GLY A 10 14.76 -30.47 18.38
N TRP A 11 14.15 -30.04 17.29
CA TRP A 11 12.72 -29.76 17.24
C TRP A 11 11.93 -31.06 17.37
N ASN A 12 10.88 -31.08 18.19
CA ASN A 12 9.94 -32.19 18.21
C ASN A 12 9.03 -32.11 16.97
N LEU A 13 9.50 -32.67 15.85
CA LEU A 13 8.82 -32.55 14.56
C LEU A 13 7.37 -33.09 14.57
N PRO A 14 7.06 -34.27 15.15
CA PRO A 14 5.67 -34.75 15.23
C PRO A 14 4.74 -33.80 16.00
N ALA A 15 5.20 -33.24 17.13
CA ALA A 15 4.41 -32.25 17.88
C ALA A 15 4.23 -30.96 17.06
N GLY A 16 5.25 -30.54 16.32
CA GLY A 16 5.17 -29.40 15.40
C GLY A 16 4.14 -29.60 14.28
N GLU A 17 4.07 -30.80 13.69
CA GLU A 17 3.07 -31.11 12.67
C GLU A 17 1.64 -31.07 13.23
N ALA A 18 1.40 -31.69 14.39
CA ALA A 18 0.10 -31.65 15.05
C ALA A 18 -0.34 -30.21 15.37
N LEU A 19 0.58 -29.39 15.90
CA LEU A 19 0.34 -27.97 16.13
C LEU A 19 -0.08 -27.24 14.84
N LEU A 20 0.62 -27.47 13.72
CA LEU A 20 0.28 -26.82 12.45
C LEU A 20 -1.10 -27.24 11.93
N GLN A 21 -1.47 -28.51 12.07
CA GLN A 21 -2.80 -29.01 11.70
C GLN A 21 -3.90 -28.33 12.53
N ASP A 22 -3.71 -28.25 13.85
CA ASP A 22 -4.65 -27.61 14.77
C ASP A 22 -4.80 -26.11 14.48
N VAL A 23 -3.68 -25.40 14.30
CA VAL A 23 -3.67 -23.97 13.96
C VAL A 23 -4.37 -23.73 12.62
N PHE A 24 -4.12 -24.57 11.61
CA PHE A 24 -4.79 -24.45 10.32
C PHE A 24 -6.30 -24.70 10.44
N GLY A 25 -6.71 -25.67 11.28
CA GLY A 25 -8.11 -25.89 11.62
C GLY A 25 -8.78 -24.64 12.21
N ILE A 26 -8.12 -23.97 13.16
CA ILE A 26 -8.59 -22.72 13.77
C ILE A 26 -8.71 -21.62 12.69
N VAL A 27 -7.70 -21.45 11.83
CA VAL A 27 -7.72 -20.44 10.77
C VAL A 27 -8.88 -20.67 9.79
N MET A 28 -9.11 -21.92 9.39
CA MET A 28 -10.20 -22.26 8.46
C MET A 28 -11.59 -21.96 9.06
N GLU A 29 -11.78 -22.28 10.33
CA GLU A 29 -13.05 -22.03 11.01
C GLU A 29 -13.26 -20.55 11.33
N GLU A 30 -12.32 -19.93 12.04
CA GLU A 30 -12.51 -18.61 12.66
C GLU A 30 -12.25 -17.44 11.69
N ILE A 31 -11.39 -17.63 10.68
CA ILE A 31 -11.03 -16.57 9.72
C ILE A 31 -11.71 -16.76 8.38
N VAL A 32 -11.55 -17.93 7.76
CA VAL A 32 -12.03 -18.17 6.39
C VAL A 32 -13.56 -18.28 6.38
N ARG A 33 -14.14 -19.09 7.28
CA ARG A 33 -15.59 -19.28 7.38
C ARG A 33 -16.27 -18.13 8.14
N LYS A 34 -16.03 -18.00 9.44
CA LYS A 34 -16.73 -17.00 10.27
C LYS A 34 -16.35 -15.56 9.91
N GLY A 35 -15.06 -15.30 9.68
CA GLY A 35 -14.60 -13.94 9.35
C GLY A 35 -15.20 -13.33 8.07
N THR A 36 -15.71 -14.16 7.15
CA THR A 36 -16.35 -13.71 5.90
C THR A 36 -17.89 -13.79 5.92
N ASP A 37 -18.48 -14.32 7.00
CA ASP A 37 -19.93 -14.37 7.19
C ASP A 37 -20.47 -13.00 7.63
N ALA A 38 -21.48 -12.50 6.91
CA ALA A 38 -22.08 -11.19 7.19
C ALA A 38 -22.94 -11.14 8.46
N SER A 39 -23.23 -12.28 9.09
CA SER A 39 -23.92 -12.40 10.38
C SER A 39 -22.97 -12.26 11.58
N GLU A 40 -21.67 -12.42 11.37
CA GLU A 40 -20.64 -12.27 12.40
C GLU A 40 -20.28 -10.80 12.65
N LYS A 41 -19.51 -10.55 13.72
CA LYS A 41 -19.01 -9.22 14.03
C LYS A 41 -17.79 -8.88 13.17
N VAL A 42 -17.74 -7.66 12.62
CA VAL A 42 -16.53 -7.12 11.97
C VAL A 42 -15.36 -7.02 12.96
N CYS A 43 -15.65 -6.65 14.21
CA CYS A 43 -14.67 -6.58 15.28
C CYS A 43 -15.34 -6.77 16.65
N GLU A 44 -14.61 -7.37 17.59
CA GLU A 44 -14.97 -7.39 19.01
C GLU A 44 -14.12 -6.35 19.74
N TRP A 45 -14.63 -5.12 19.83
CA TRP A 45 -13.89 -4.01 20.43
C TRP A 45 -13.60 -4.23 21.92
N LYS A 46 -12.37 -3.90 22.32
CA LYS A 46 -11.88 -3.90 23.70
C LYS A 46 -11.00 -2.68 23.92
N GLU A 47 -11.14 -2.04 25.08
CA GLU A 47 -10.26 -0.94 25.46
C GLU A 47 -8.82 -1.46 25.64
N PRO A 48 -7.77 -0.65 25.36
CA PRO A 48 -6.38 -1.14 25.37
C PRO A 48 -5.95 -1.85 26.67
N GLU A 49 -6.37 -1.34 27.83
CA GLU A 49 -6.03 -1.94 29.12
C GLU A 49 -6.81 -3.23 29.41
N GLU A 50 -8.02 -3.38 28.86
CA GLU A 50 -8.78 -4.63 28.92
C GLU A 50 -8.12 -5.68 28.00
N LEU A 51 -7.77 -5.29 26.77
CA LEU A 51 -7.17 -6.19 25.79
C LEU A 51 -5.78 -6.69 26.23
N LYS A 52 -4.95 -5.84 26.84
CA LYS A 52 -3.66 -6.27 27.42
C LYS A 52 -3.82 -7.40 28.44
N LYS A 53 -4.85 -7.30 29.30
CA LYS A 53 -5.14 -8.33 30.31
C LYS A 53 -5.63 -9.63 29.66
N LEU A 54 -6.48 -9.52 28.63
CA LEU A 54 -6.99 -10.68 27.89
C LEU A 54 -5.88 -11.42 27.12
N LEU A 55 -4.86 -10.71 26.65
CA LEU A 55 -3.80 -11.26 25.81
C LEU A 55 -2.60 -11.85 26.56
N ASP A 56 -2.37 -11.46 27.83
CA ASP A 56 -1.20 -11.86 28.63
C ASP A 56 0.11 -11.81 27.81
N LEU A 57 0.47 -10.60 27.35
CA LEU A 57 1.55 -10.39 26.36
C LEU A 57 2.98 -10.47 26.92
N GLU A 58 3.14 -10.65 28.23
CA GLU A 58 4.46 -10.67 28.85
C GLU A 58 5.25 -11.92 28.44
N LEU A 59 6.46 -11.71 27.90
CA LEU A 59 7.36 -12.79 27.51
C LEU A 59 8.13 -13.30 28.72
N ARG A 60 8.07 -14.61 28.98
CA ARG A 60 8.67 -15.26 30.16
C ARG A 60 9.81 -16.21 29.77
N SER A 61 10.58 -16.66 30.77
CA SER A 61 11.73 -17.54 30.57
C SER A 61 11.38 -18.99 30.21
N HIS A 62 10.15 -19.42 30.49
CA HIS A 62 9.66 -20.77 30.19
C HIS A 62 8.59 -20.71 29.11
N GLY A 63 8.60 -21.69 28.21
CA GLY A 63 7.56 -21.86 27.20
C GLY A 63 6.24 -22.34 27.80
N GLU A 64 5.20 -22.32 26.97
CA GLU A 64 3.86 -22.78 27.34
C GLU A 64 3.52 -24.10 26.64
N LYS A 65 2.51 -24.80 27.16
CA LYS A 65 2.00 -26.02 26.55
C LYS A 65 1.25 -25.70 25.25
N GLN A 66 1.17 -26.69 24.35
CA GLN A 66 0.49 -26.54 23.05
C GLN A 66 -0.95 -26.07 23.20
N GLU A 67 -1.69 -26.55 24.20
CA GLU A 67 -3.08 -26.12 24.44
C GLU A 67 -3.18 -24.62 24.72
N GLN A 68 -2.24 -24.08 25.50
CA GLN A 68 -2.16 -22.64 25.80
C GLN A 68 -1.82 -21.83 24.55
N ILE A 69 -0.92 -22.34 23.69
CA ILE A 69 -0.60 -21.71 22.41
C ILE A 69 -1.82 -21.66 21.49
N LEU A 70 -2.59 -22.75 21.40
CA LEU A 70 -3.82 -22.80 20.60
C LEU A 70 -4.89 -21.83 21.15
N ASP A 71 -5.02 -21.72 22.47
CA ASP A 71 -5.91 -20.73 23.08
C ASP A 71 -5.48 -19.30 22.75
N ARG A 72 -4.18 -19.00 22.81
CA ARG A 72 -3.66 -17.71 22.36
C ARG A 72 -3.98 -17.45 20.88
N CYS A 73 -3.84 -18.44 19.99
CA CYS A 73 -4.24 -18.30 18.59
C CYS A 73 -5.73 -17.92 18.45
N ARG A 74 -6.62 -18.58 19.20
CA ARG A 74 -8.06 -18.24 19.22
C ARG A 74 -8.31 -16.83 19.73
N THR A 75 -7.68 -16.43 20.84
CA THR A 75 -7.81 -15.09 21.43
C THR A 75 -7.31 -14.00 20.48
N ILE A 76 -6.17 -14.21 19.81
CA ILE A 76 -5.64 -13.30 18.79
C ILE A 76 -6.66 -13.11 17.67
N ILE A 77 -7.22 -14.21 17.15
CA ILE A 77 -8.18 -14.15 16.05
C ILE A 77 -9.46 -13.46 16.51
N GLN A 78 -10.02 -13.84 17.66
CA GLN A 78 -11.27 -13.32 18.20
C GLN A 78 -11.23 -11.79 18.27
N TYR A 79 -10.20 -11.23 18.91
CA TYR A 79 -10.10 -9.79 19.15
C TYR A 79 -9.46 -8.99 18.00
N SER A 80 -8.96 -9.66 16.97
CA SER A 80 -8.50 -8.99 15.74
C SER A 80 -9.68 -8.55 14.87
N VAL A 81 -9.52 -7.42 14.19
CA VAL A 81 -10.47 -6.93 13.18
C VAL A 81 -10.53 -7.90 12.00
N LYS A 82 -11.74 -8.29 11.60
CA LYS A 82 -11.99 -9.18 10.46
C LYS A 82 -11.95 -8.36 9.16
N THR A 83 -10.76 -8.07 8.65
CA THR A 83 -10.59 -7.29 7.40
C THR A 83 -11.16 -8.00 6.17
N CYS A 84 -11.42 -9.30 6.28
CA CYS A 84 -12.07 -10.14 5.28
C CYS A 84 -13.60 -9.99 5.25
N HIS A 85 -14.19 -9.38 6.27
CA HIS A 85 -15.64 -9.30 6.43
C HIS A 85 -16.26 -8.40 5.35
N PRO A 86 -17.39 -8.80 4.71
CA PRO A 86 -17.99 -8.06 3.59
C PRO A 86 -18.50 -6.65 3.93
N ARG A 87 -18.63 -6.35 5.23
CA ARG A 87 -18.99 -5.00 5.75
C ARG A 87 -17.78 -4.19 6.25
N PHE A 88 -16.56 -4.65 6.01
CA PHE A 88 -15.35 -3.89 6.33
C PHE A 88 -15.03 -2.92 5.19
N PHE A 89 -15.26 -1.63 5.44
CA PHE A 89 -15.02 -0.52 4.49
C PHE A 89 -14.07 0.55 5.06
N ASN A 90 -13.24 0.19 6.04
CA ASN A 90 -12.42 1.17 6.77
C ASN A 90 -11.12 1.54 6.03
N GLN A 91 -10.64 0.69 5.12
CA GLN A 91 -9.34 0.81 4.48
C GLN A 91 -9.47 0.66 2.96
N LEU A 92 -8.42 1.02 2.23
CA LEU A 92 -8.30 0.79 0.78
C LEU A 92 -8.00 -0.68 0.42
N PHE A 93 -8.09 -1.59 1.38
CA PHE A 93 -8.05 -3.03 1.17
C PHE A 93 -9.19 -3.65 1.98
N SER A 94 -9.80 -4.69 1.44
CA SER A 94 -10.85 -5.47 2.09
C SER A 94 -10.98 -6.82 1.42
N GLY A 95 -11.54 -7.78 2.13
CA GLY A 95 -11.80 -9.13 1.63
C GLY A 95 -10.62 -10.11 1.81
N LEU A 96 -10.87 -11.35 1.39
CA LEU A 96 -9.92 -12.45 1.48
C LEU A 96 -9.94 -13.24 0.18
N GLU A 97 -8.99 -12.96 -0.71
CA GLU A 97 -8.86 -13.70 -1.96
C GLU A 97 -8.20 -15.07 -1.69
N PRO A 98 -8.89 -16.21 -1.91
CA PRO A 98 -8.41 -17.53 -1.47
C PRO A 98 -7.13 -18.00 -2.18
N HIS A 99 -6.97 -17.70 -3.46
CA HIS A 99 -5.78 -18.08 -4.22
C HIS A 99 -4.58 -17.23 -3.80
N ALA A 100 -4.78 -15.94 -3.54
CA ALA A 100 -3.75 -15.10 -2.97
C ALA A 100 -3.40 -15.52 -1.53
N LEU A 101 -4.37 -16.01 -0.74
CA LEU A 101 -4.11 -16.58 0.59
C LEU A 101 -3.28 -17.86 0.49
N ALA A 102 -3.60 -18.77 -0.43
CA ALA A 102 -2.79 -19.96 -0.68
C ALA A 102 -1.36 -19.59 -1.09
N GLY A 103 -1.20 -18.58 -1.96
CA GLY A 103 0.13 -18.06 -2.32
C GLY A 103 0.89 -17.49 -1.12
N ARG A 104 0.20 -16.78 -0.21
CA ARG A 104 0.80 -16.29 1.04
C ARG A 104 1.27 -17.44 1.93
N ILE A 105 0.44 -18.47 2.13
CA ILE A 105 0.81 -19.65 2.93
C ILE A 105 2.06 -20.32 2.35
N ILE A 106 2.10 -20.55 1.03
CA ILE A 106 3.26 -21.16 0.36
C ILE A 106 4.52 -20.29 0.52
N THR A 107 4.40 -18.97 0.35
CA THR A 107 5.51 -18.03 0.57
C THR A 107 6.09 -18.16 1.97
N GLU A 108 5.23 -18.15 3.01
CA GLU A 108 5.69 -18.24 4.41
C GLU A 108 6.30 -19.61 4.72
N THR A 109 5.80 -20.69 4.12
CA THR A 109 6.37 -22.03 4.29
C THR A 109 7.76 -22.16 3.64
N LEU A 110 7.97 -21.53 2.47
CA LEU A 110 9.25 -21.62 1.75
C LEU A 110 10.33 -20.66 2.29
N ASN A 111 9.92 -19.54 2.90
CA ASN A 111 10.77 -18.62 3.67
C ASN A 111 12.14 -18.28 3.02
N THR A 112 12.16 -18.03 1.71
CA THR A 112 13.34 -17.56 0.98
C THR A 112 13.31 -16.04 0.76
N SER A 113 14.41 -15.49 0.25
CA SER A 113 14.56 -14.06 -0.02
C SER A 113 14.73 -13.77 -1.51
N GLN A 114 14.02 -12.74 -1.98
CA GLN A 114 14.00 -12.28 -3.37
C GLN A 114 15.17 -11.31 -3.67
N TYR A 115 16.41 -11.83 -3.72
CA TYR A 115 17.56 -11.02 -4.14
C TYR A 115 18.44 -11.69 -5.22
N THR A 116 18.65 -13.01 -5.17
CA THR A 116 19.40 -13.75 -6.20
C THR A 116 18.59 -14.90 -6.76
N TYR A 117 18.86 -15.24 -8.02
CA TYR A 117 18.30 -16.42 -8.67
C TYR A 117 18.70 -17.70 -7.93
N GLU A 118 19.90 -17.76 -7.38
CA GLU A 118 20.43 -18.92 -6.65
C GLU A 118 19.53 -19.43 -5.51
N ILE A 119 18.95 -18.54 -4.71
CA ILE A 119 18.14 -18.93 -3.54
C ILE A 119 16.62 -18.78 -3.77
N ALA A 120 16.22 -18.10 -4.84
CA ALA A 120 14.82 -17.85 -5.17
C ALA A 120 14.50 -18.01 -6.68
N PRO A 121 14.95 -19.09 -7.34
CA PRO A 121 14.97 -19.18 -8.81
C PRO A 121 13.56 -19.08 -9.42
N VAL A 122 12.58 -19.73 -8.79
CA VAL A 122 11.17 -19.67 -9.22
C VAL A 122 10.61 -18.25 -9.07
N PHE A 123 10.92 -17.58 -7.98
CA PHE A 123 10.34 -16.28 -7.64
C PHE A 123 10.97 -15.13 -8.42
N VAL A 124 12.24 -15.24 -8.78
CA VAL A 124 12.91 -14.27 -9.65
C VAL A 124 12.24 -14.26 -11.04
N LEU A 125 12.05 -15.43 -11.65
CA LEU A 125 11.37 -15.54 -12.95
C LEU A 125 9.89 -15.12 -12.86
N MET A 126 9.22 -15.47 -11.76
CA MET A 126 7.83 -15.09 -11.54
C MET A 126 7.66 -13.58 -11.36
N GLU A 127 8.57 -12.92 -10.65
CA GLU A 127 8.57 -11.47 -10.47
C GLU A 127 8.78 -10.73 -11.80
N GLU A 128 9.70 -11.20 -12.64
CA GLU A 128 9.89 -10.65 -14.00
C GLU A 128 8.59 -10.70 -14.81
N GLU A 129 7.96 -11.86 -14.90
CA GLU A 129 6.73 -12.05 -15.68
C GLU A 129 5.57 -11.18 -15.13
N VAL A 130 5.43 -11.09 -13.81
CA VAL A 130 4.42 -10.22 -13.18
C VAL A 130 4.69 -8.75 -13.51
N LEU A 131 5.92 -8.27 -13.32
CA LEU A 131 6.27 -6.88 -13.60
C LEU A 131 6.11 -6.54 -15.08
N LYS A 132 6.48 -7.45 -15.98
CA LYS A 132 6.24 -7.34 -17.42
C LYS A 132 4.76 -7.21 -17.73
N LYS A 133 3.91 -8.02 -17.09
CA LYS A 133 2.45 -7.94 -17.26
C LYS A 133 1.89 -6.61 -16.76
N LEU A 134 2.36 -6.10 -15.62
CA LEU A 134 1.94 -4.81 -15.09
C LEU A 134 2.39 -3.65 -15.99
N ARG A 135 3.63 -3.67 -16.51
CA ARG A 135 4.12 -2.69 -17.51
C ARG A 135 3.28 -2.71 -18.79
N ALA A 136 2.90 -3.89 -19.27
CA ALA A 136 2.04 -4.01 -20.45
C ALA A 136 0.66 -3.37 -20.22
N LEU A 137 0.10 -3.43 -19.01
CA LEU A 137 -1.17 -2.77 -18.67
C LEU A 137 -1.05 -1.25 -18.58
N VAL A 138 0.10 -0.76 -18.12
CA VAL A 138 0.48 0.67 -18.19
C VAL A 138 0.61 1.15 -19.64
N GLY A 139 0.98 0.27 -20.57
CA GLY A 139 1.17 0.59 -21.99
C GLY A 139 2.63 0.52 -22.46
N TRP A 140 3.52 -0.07 -21.66
CA TRP A 140 4.93 -0.24 -22.01
C TRP A 140 5.24 -1.66 -22.48
N SER A 141 5.99 -1.78 -23.58
CA SER A 141 6.48 -3.07 -24.11
C SER A 141 7.85 -3.48 -23.54
N SER A 142 8.57 -2.53 -22.93
CA SER A 142 9.85 -2.70 -22.27
C SER A 142 9.88 -1.91 -20.96
N GLY A 143 10.94 -2.07 -20.17
CA GLY A 143 11.14 -1.32 -18.94
C GLY A 143 11.67 -2.19 -17.81
N ASP A 144 11.74 -1.61 -16.63
CA ASP A 144 12.24 -2.26 -15.42
C ASP A 144 11.19 -2.19 -14.28
N GLY A 145 11.47 -2.83 -13.16
CA GLY A 145 10.62 -2.74 -11.98
C GLY A 145 11.07 -3.64 -10.85
N VAL A 146 10.54 -3.37 -9.66
CA VAL A 146 10.74 -4.18 -8.45
C VAL A 146 9.50 -4.13 -7.57
N PHE A 147 9.30 -5.16 -6.74
CA PHE A 147 8.36 -5.05 -5.62
C PHE A 147 9.02 -4.33 -4.44
N CYS A 148 8.29 -3.41 -3.82
CA CYS A 148 8.68 -2.64 -2.65
C CYS A 148 7.77 -2.96 -1.45
N PRO A 149 8.23 -2.76 -0.20
CA PRO A 149 7.47 -3.00 1.02
C PRO A 149 6.48 -1.85 1.27
N GLY A 150 5.52 -1.70 0.35
CA GLY A 150 4.47 -0.70 0.35
C GLY A 150 4.74 0.49 -0.58
N GLY A 151 3.65 1.08 -1.07
CA GLY A 151 3.69 2.17 -2.06
C GLY A 151 4.42 3.44 -1.58
N SER A 152 4.51 3.66 -0.27
CA SER A 152 5.32 4.76 0.26
C SER A 152 6.80 4.61 -0.10
N ILE A 153 7.35 3.39 0.00
CA ILE A 153 8.73 3.12 -0.41
C ILE A 153 8.85 3.14 -1.93
N SER A 154 7.84 2.69 -2.68
CA SER A 154 7.81 2.83 -4.14
C SER A 154 7.96 4.29 -4.59
N ASN A 155 7.18 5.21 -4.00
CA ASN A 155 7.27 6.65 -4.30
C ASN A 155 8.64 7.22 -3.89
N MET A 156 9.18 6.80 -2.74
CA MET A 156 10.52 7.22 -2.29
C MET A 156 11.62 6.75 -3.25
N CYS A 157 11.54 5.51 -3.73
CA CYS A 157 12.46 4.97 -4.71
C CYS A 157 12.33 5.74 -6.04
N ALA A 158 11.12 6.03 -6.53
CA ALA A 158 10.91 6.83 -7.74
C ALA A 158 11.57 8.22 -7.62
N LEU A 159 11.38 8.90 -6.50
CA LEU A 159 12.00 10.20 -6.23
C LEU A 159 13.53 10.11 -6.14
N ASN A 160 14.07 9.05 -5.53
CA ASN A 160 15.52 8.81 -5.49
C ASN A 160 16.09 8.55 -6.89
N LEU A 161 15.38 7.80 -7.74
CA LEU A 161 15.78 7.50 -9.11
C LEU A 161 15.80 8.75 -9.98
N ALA A 162 14.78 9.60 -9.89
CA ALA A 162 14.73 10.87 -10.59
C ALA A 162 15.92 11.78 -10.21
N ARG A 163 16.21 11.86 -8.90
CA ARG A 163 17.37 12.59 -8.40
C ARG A 163 18.68 12.02 -8.93
N TYR A 164 18.84 10.69 -8.88
CA TYR A 164 20.05 10.03 -9.36
C TYR A 164 20.24 10.20 -10.88
N GLN A 165 19.17 10.14 -11.67
CA GLN A 165 19.24 10.37 -13.11
C GLN A 165 19.74 11.79 -13.41
N ARG A 166 19.25 12.79 -12.67
CA ARG A 166 19.67 14.19 -12.86
C ARG A 166 21.06 14.48 -12.31
N TYR A 167 21.38 13.93 -11.15
CA TYR A 167 22.60 14.19 -10.39
C TYR A 167 23.21 12.88 -9.85
N PRO A 168 23.82 12.02 -10.70
CA PRO A 168 24.30 10.71 -10.28
C PRO A 168 25.39 10.80 -9.20
N ASP A 169 26.23 11.83 -9.26
CA ASP A 169 27.27 12.13 -8.27
C ASP A 169 26.72 12.33 -6.85
N CYS A 170 25.41 12.63 -6.70
CA CYS A 170 24.79 12.78 -5.39
C CYS A 170 24.81 11.48 -4.58
N LYS A 171 24.92 10.32 -5.25
CA LYS A 171 25.07 9.02 -4.60
C LYS A 171 26.30 8.97 -3.71
N GLN A 172 27.41 9.58 -4.14
CA GLN A 172 28.67 9.62 -3.38
C GLN A 172 28.84 10.93 -2.59
N ARG A 173 28.48 12.08 -3.18
CA ARG A 173 28.76 13.41 -2.61
C ARG A 173 27.64 13.96 -1.72
N GLY A 174 26.48 13.31 -1.71
CA GLY A 174 25.28 13.76 -1.00
C GLY A 174 24.64 15.01 -1.61
N LEU A 175 23.55 15.47 -1.00
CA LEU A 175 22.74 16.60 -1.48
C LEU A 175 23.37 17.98 -1.26
N ARG A 176 24.28 18.10 -0.28
CA ARG A 176 24.88 19.39 0.12
C ARG A 176 25.60 20.14 -1.00
N ALA A 177 25.97 19.44 -2.07
CA ALA A 177 26.65 20.00 -3.23
C ALA A 177 25.69 20.38 -4.38
N LEU A 178 24.39 20.12 -4.22
CA LEU A 178 23.37 20.39 -5.22
C LEU A 178 22.63 21.70 -4.90
N PRO A 179 22.05 22.37 -5.91
CA PRO A 179 21.07 23.41 -5.68
C PRO A 179 19.82 22.86 -4.98
N PRO A 180 18.97 23.71 -4.38
CA PRO A 180 17.67 23.29 -3.88
C PRO A 180 16.87 22.59 -4.99
N LEU A 181 16.29 21.43 -4.69
CA LEU A 181 15.48 20.67 -5.64
C LEU A 181 14.00 20.97 -5.37
N ALA A 182 13.17 21.02 -6.42
CA ALA A 182 11.74 21.23 -6.29
C ALA A 182 10.94 20.01 -6.82
N ILE A 183 9.96 19.60 -6.01
CA ILE A 183 9.10 18.44 -6.22
C ILE A 183 7.65 18.92 -6.22
N PHE A 184 6.86 18.57 -7.22
CA PHE A 184 5.50 19.08 -7.39
C PHE A 184 4.47 17.97 -7.18
N THR A 185 3.46 18.24 -6.37
CA THR A 185 2.33 17.32 -6.17
C THR A 185 1.12 18.08 -5.64
N THR A 186 -0.07 17.48 -5.60
CA THR A 186 -1.25 18.12 -5.03
C THR A 186 -1.32 17.96 -3.52
N GLN A 187 -2.12 18.78 -2.86
CA GLN A 187 -2.48 18.56 -1.45
C GLN A 187 -3.31 17.27 -1.22
N GLU A 188 -3.94 16.75 -2.28
CA GLU A 188 -4.75 15.51 -2.26
C GLU A 188 -3.88 14.24 -2.42
N SER A 189 -2.60 14.43 -2.74
CA SER A 189 -1.63 13.35 -2.90
C SER A 189 -1.35 12.62 -1.58
N HIS A 190 -0.78 11.42 -1.69
CA HIS A 190 -0.43 10.67 -0.50
C HIS A 190 0.78 11.32 0.22
N TYR A 191 0.67 11.44 1.55
CA TYR A 191 1.69 12.05 2.42
C TYR A 191 3.09 11.38 2.35
N SER A 192 3.23 10.25 1.66
CA SER A 192 4.52 9.57 1.48
C SER A 192 5.55 10.41 0.75
N LEU A 193 5.16 11.36 -0.09
CA LEU A 193 6.12 12.24 -0.75
C LEU A 193 6.76 13.23 0.21
N GLN A 194 6.00 13.80 1.14
CA GLN A 194 6.57 14.64 2.20
C GLN A 194 7.51 13.83 3.10
N LYS A 195 7.09 12.62 3.51
CA LYS A 195 7.96 11.69 4.25
C LYS A 195 9.22 11.34 3.46
N GLY A 196 9.08 11.10 2.16
CA GLY A 196 10.16 10.75 1.27
C GLY A 196 11.16 11.88 1.07
N ALA A 197 10.69 13.10 0.82
CA ALA A 197 11.54 14.28 0.68
C ALA A 197 12.33 14.56 1.97
N ALA A 198 11.68 14.46 3.13
CA ALA A 198 12.35 14.56 4.43
C ALA A 198 13.41 13.45 4.61
N PHE A 199 13.04 12.19 4.39
CA PHE A 199 13.92 11.04 4.57
C PHE A 199 15.13 11.04 3.63
N LEU A 200 14.94 11.49 2.39
CA LEU A 200 16.00 11.55 1.38
C LEU A 200 16.88 12.80 1.52
N GLY A 201 16.62 13.66 2.51
CA GLY A 201 17.42 14.85 2.83
C GLY A 201 17.12 16.09 1.99
N MET A 202 16.03 16.09 1.21
CA MET A 202 15.58 17.25 0.42
C MET A 202 14.79 18.26 1.25
N GLY A 203 14.23 17.82 2.39
CA GLY A 203 13.40 18.64 3.26
C GLY A 203 11.95 18.71 2.78
N THR A 204 11.00 18.97 3.68
CA THR A 204 9.58 19.10 3.28
C THR A 204 9.33 20.35 2.45
N ASP A 205 10.16 21.39 2.60
CA ASP A 205 10.05 22.66 1.87
C ASP A 205 10.40 22.52 0.37
N SER A 206 11.03 21.40 -0.03
CA SER A 206 11.20 21.07 -1.45
C SER A 206 9.88 20.69 -2.13
N ILE A 207 8.84 20.36 -1.37
CA ILE A 207 7.52 19.99 -1.89
C ILE A 207 6.72 21.25 -2.18
N ARG A 208 6.46 21.50 -3.47
CA ARG A 208 5.60 22.57 -3.97
C ARG A 208 4.21 22.01 -4.21
N LEU A 209 3.25 22.47 -3.41
CA LEU A 209 1.86 22.05 -3.52
C LEU A 209 1.19 22.78 -4.68
N VAL A 210 0.79 22.00 -5.67
CA VAL A 210 -0.04 22.44 -6.81
C VAL A 210 -1.51 22.41 -6.40
N LYS A 211 -2.27 23.40 -6.83
CA LYS A 211 -3.71 23.45 -6.60
C LYS A 211 -4.45 22.28 -7.25
N ALA A 212 -5.55 21.88 -6.61
CA ALA A 212 -6.51 20.95 -7.16
C ALA A 212 -7.83 21.67 -7.50
N ASP A 213 -8.55 21.16 -8.51
CA ASP A 213 -9.91 21.59 -8.88
C ASP A 213 -10.93 21.13 -7.83
N GLU A 214 -12.22 21.49 -8.00
CA GLU A 214 -13.28 21.09 -7.06
C GLU A 214 -13.54 19.58 -7.01
N ARG A 215 -12.97 18.80 -7.94
CA ARG A 215 -13.03 17.33 -7.96
C ARG A 215 -11.76 16.70 -7.40
N GLY A 216 -10.83 17.51 -6.87
CA GLY A 216 -9.58 17.05 -6.29
C GLY A 216 -8.51 16.66 -7.31
N LYS A 217 -8.59 17.14 -8.56
CA LYS A 217 -7.62 16.88 -9.63
C LYS A 217 -6.61 18.02 -9.73
N MET A 218 -5.33 17.72 -9.92
CA MET A 218 -4.28 18.72 -10.17
C MET A 218 -4.67 19.66 -11.32
N ILE A 219 -4.42 20.97 -11.13
CA ILE A 219 -4.61 22.00 -12.16
C ILE A 219 -3.28 22.20 -12.92
N PRO A 220 -3.15 21.78 -14.19
CA PRO A 220 -1.90 21.85 -14.95
C PRO A 220 -1.33 23.27 -15.09
N GLU A 221 -2.20 24.29 -15.19
CA GLU A 221 -1.79 25.69 -15.29
C GLU A 221 -1.13 26.18 -13.99
N ASP A 222 -1.59 25.69 -12.84
CA ASP A 222 -0.95 25.99 -11.56
C ASP A 222 0.36 25.21 -11.40
N LEU A 223 0.46 23.99 -11.95
CA LEU A 223 1.72 23.24 -12.00
C LEU A 223 2.79 24.04 -12.75
N GLU A 224 2.50 24.51 -13.95
CA GLU A 224 3.44 25.32 -14.75
C GLU A 224 3.83 26.60 -14.01
N LYS A 225 2.87 27.27 -13.35
CA LYS A 225 3.16 28.42 -12.50
C LYS A 225 4.10 28.09 -11.34
N GLN A 226 3.90 26.97 -10.63
CA GLN A 226 4.77 26.57 -9.52
C GLN A 226 6.18 26.22 -10.00
N ILE A 227 6.31 25.61 -11.17
CA ILE A 227 7.61 25.31 -11.79
C ILE A 227 8.38 26.61 -12.05
N ASN A 228 7.77 27.56 -12.74
CA ASN A 228 8.38 28.86 -13.04
C ASN A 228 8.76 29.64 -11.76
N GLN A 229 7.93 29.56 -10.72
CA GLN A 229 8.21 30.18 -9.43
C GLN A 229 9.42 29.53 -8.72
N ALA A 230 9.51 28.19 -8.73
CA ALA A 230 10.64 27.48 -8.15
C ALA A 230 11.96 27.82 -8.85
N GLU A 231 11.95 27.93 -10.19
CA GLU A 231 13.11 28.37 -10.97
C GLU A 231 13.52 29.81 -10.65
N ALA A 232 12.54 30.71 -10.53
CA ALA A 232 12.78 32.11 -10.13
C ALA A 232 13.40 32.25 -8.73
N GLU A 233 13.12 31.29 -7.83
CA GLU A 233 13.71 31.20 -6.49
C GLU A 233 15.09 30.51 -6.49
N GLY A 234 15.60 30.08 -7.65
CA GLY A 234 16.88 29.39 -7.79
C GLY A 234 16.84 27.90 -7.43
N ALA A 235 15.64 27.33 -7.24
CA ALA A 235 15.48 25.89 -7.12
C ALA A 235 15.45 25.23 -8.51
N VAL A 236 15.79 23.94 -8.57
CA VAL A 236 15.76 23.13 -9.78
C VAL A 236 14.53 22.21 -9.72
N PRO A 237 13.51 22.46 -10.56
CA PRO A 237 12.43 21.51 -10.80
C PRO A 237 12.98 20.15 -11.19
N LEU A 238 12.52 19.10 -10.50
CA LEU A 238 13.03 17.74 -10.70
C LEU A 238 11.92 16.73 -11.01
N PHE A 239 10.83 16.79 -10.25
CA PHE A 239 9.90 15.67 -10.14
C PHE A 239 8.47 16.17 -10.02
N VAL A 240 7.58 15.63 -10.82
CA VAL A 240 6.14 15.81 -10.68
C VAL A 240 5.52 14.47 -10.31
N SER A 241 4.76 14.45 -9.21
CA SER A 241 3.94 13.30 -8.83
C SER A 241 2.48 13.58 -9.10
N ALA A 242 1.97 13.02 -10.19
CA ALA A 242 0.55 12.93 -10.45
C ALA A 242 -0.04 11.74 -9.68
N THR A 243 -1.30 11.85 -9.24
CA THR A 243 -1.99 10.80 -8.50
C THR A 243 -3.15 10.24 -9.32
N SER A 244 -3.12 8.94 -9.57
CA SER A 244 -4.23 8.20 -10.20
C SER A 244 -4.99 7.42 -9.12
N GLY A 245 -6.03 8.05 -8.60
CA GLY A 245 -6.83 7.56 -7.48
C GLY A 245 -6.30 8.08 -6.14
N THR A 246 -6.67 9.31 -5.76
CA THR A 246 -6.34 9.88 -4.45
C THR A 246 -6.95 9.07 -3.31
N THR A 247 -6.34 9.13 -2.12
CA THR A 247 -6.74 8.26 -1.00
C THR A 247 -8.15 8.56 -0.50
N VAL A 248 -8.52 9.84 -0.39
CA VAL A 248 -9.79 10.28 0.17
C VAL A 248 -10.87 10.38 -0.90
N LEU A 249 -10.60 11.13 -1.95
CA LEU A 249 -11.58 11.43 -2.99
C LEU A 249 -11.52 10.46 -4.17
N GLY A 250 -10.58 9.51 -4.25
CA GLY A 250 -10.46 8.65 -5.43
C GLY A 250 -10.30 9.42 -6.75
N ALA A 251 -9.79 10.65 -6.70
CA ALA A 251 -9.65 11.53 -7.86
C ALA A 251 -8.49 11.09 -8.76
N PHE A 252 -8.60 11.37 -10.05
CA PHE A 252 -7.58 11.05 -11.05
C PHE A 252 -7.09 12.34 -11.72
N ASP A 253 -5.81 12.64 -11.53
CA ASP A 253 -5.13 13.78 -12.13
C ASP A 253 -5.10 13.66 -13.68
N PRO A 254 -5.15 14.77 -14.42
CA PRO A 254 -5.16 14.78 -15.89
C PRO A 254 -3.76 14.50 -16.45
N LEU A 255 -3.38 13.21 -16.55
CA LEU A 255 -2.01 12.79 -16.85
C LEU A 255 -1.48 13.33 -18.19
N GLU A 256 -2.29 13.35 -19.25
CA GLU A 256 -1.86 13.89 -20.55
C GLU A 256 -1.41 15.36 -20.48
N ALA A 257 -2.18 16.19 -19.78
CA ALA A 257 -1.86 17.60 -19.62
C ALA A 257 -0.62 17.79 -18.73
N ILE A 258 -0.51 17.03 -17.64
CA ILE A 258 0.66 17.04 -16.76
C ILE A 258 1.91 16.57 -17.51
N ALA A 259 1.79 15.52 -18.33
CA ALA A 259 2.90 15.00 -19.12
C ALA A 259 3.39 16.02 -20.17
N ASN A 260 2.50 16.82 -20.75
CA ASN A 260 2.90 17.94 -21.62
C ASN A 260 3.79 18.95 -20.87
N VAL A 261 3.39 19.36 -19.67
CA VAL A 261 4.17 20.27 -18.83
C VAL A 261 5.51 19.63 -18.44
N CYS A 262 5.51 18.37 -18.00
CA CYS A 262 6.75 17.66 -17.65
C CYS A 262 7.73 17.59 -18.84
N GLN A 263 7.22 17.30 -20.05
CA GLN A 263 8.03 17.23 -21.26
C GLN A 263 8.62 18.59 -21.65
N GLN A 264 7.85 19.68 -21.52
CA GLN A 264 8.32 21.03 -21.82
C GLN A 264 9.49 21.46 -20.92
N HIS A 265 9.45 21.08 -19.65
CA HIS A 265 10.47 21.44 -18.66
C HIS A 265 11.53 20.36 -18.41
N GLY A 266 11.42 19.19 -19.06
CA GLY A 266 12.34 18.06 -18.88
C GLY A 266 12.30 17.45 -17.46
N LEU A 267 11.10 17.36 -16.87
CA LEU A 267 10.88 16.84 -15.52
C LEU A 267 10.54 15.36 -15.52
N TRP A 268 10.93 14.66 -14.45
CA TRP A 268 10.50 13.29 -14.23
C TRP A 268 9.02 13.24 -13.86
N LEU A 269 8.23 12.51 -14.64
CA LEU A 269 6.82 12.23 -14.35
C LEU A 269 6.69 10.89 -13.60
N HIS A 270 6.28 10.97 -12.35
CA HIS A 270 5.83 9.83 -11.57
C HIS A 270 4.31 9.82 -11.45
N VAL A 271 3.71 8.65 -11.66
CA VAL A 271 2.29 8.44 -11.39
C VAL A 271 2.14 7.54 -10.17
N ASP A 272 1.66 8.12 -9.07
CA ASP A 272 1.21 7.36 -7.91
C ASP A 272 -0.16 6.75 -8.24
N ALA A 273 -0.14 5.55 -8.81
CA ALA A 273 -1.29 4.72 -9.07
C ALA A 273 -1.43 3.61 -8.00
N ALA A 274 -0.93 3.83 -6.77
CA ALA A 274 -0.99 2.83 -5.71
C ALA A 274 -2.41 2.31 -5.51
N TRP A 275 -3.40 3.20 -5.54
CA TRP A 275 -4.82 2.85 -5.48
C TRP A 275 -5.42 2.59 -6.87
N GLY A 276 -5.40 3.58 -7.76
CA GLY A 276 -6.10 3.53 -9.04
C GLY A 276 -5.43 2.68 -10.12
N GLY A 277 -4.19 2.22 -9.95
CA GLY A 277 -3.49 1.43 -10.97
C GLY A 277 -4.21 0.13 -11.35
N SER A 278 -4.95 -0.44 -10.40
CA SER A 278 -5.75 -1.65 -10.63
C SER A 278 -6.91 -1.43 -11.62
N VAL A 279 -7.29 -0.18 -11.86
CA VAL A 279 -8.32 0.19 -12.85
C VAL A 279 -7.84 -0.07 -14.28
N LEU A 280 -6.54 -0.15 -14.54
CA LEU A 280 -5.97 -0.49 -15.86
C LEU A 280 -6.40 -1.88 -16.38
N LEU A 281 -6.88 -2.76 -15.49
CA LEU A 281 -7.44 -4.05 -15.87
C LEU A 281 -8.80 -3.92 -16.57
N SER A 282 -9.57 -2.87 -16.27
CA SER A 282 -10.89 -2.65 -16.84
C SER A 282 -10.81 -1.89 -18.15
N GLN A 283 -11.27 -2.50 -19.26
CA GLN A 283 -11.39 -1.79 -20.53
C GLN A 283 -12.39 -0.62 -20.43
N THR A 284 -13.41 -0.75 -19.58
CA THR A 284 -14.42 0.29 -19.37
C THR A 284 -13.85 1.52 -18.65
N HIS A 285 -12.98 1.31 -17.67
CA HIS A 285 -12.54 2.37 -16.74
C HIS A 285 -11.07 2.79 -16.89
N ARG A 286 -10.25 2.05 -17.65
CA ARG A 286 -8.82 2.38 -17.83
C ARG A 286 -8.55 3.80 -18.35
N HIS A 287 -9.51 4.41 -19.03
CA HIS A 287 -9.44 5.79 -19.51
C HIS A 287 -9.20 6.83 -18.41
N LEU A 288 -9.49 6.49 -17.15
CA LEU A 288 -9.17 7.33 -16.00
C LEU A 288 -7.65 7.54 -15.81
N LEU A 289 -6.82 6.72 -16.46
CA LEU A 289 -5.36 6.79 -16.45
C LEU A 289 -4.78 7.06 -17.85
N ASP A 290 -5.57 7.61 -18.78
CA ASP A 290 -5.05 7.98 -20.11
C ASP A 290 -3.87 8.97 -19.97
N GLY A 291 -2.77 8.67 -20.66
CA GLY A 291 -1.49 9.38 -20.56
C GLY A 291 -0.48 8.74 -19.61
N ILE A 292 -0.84 7.69 -18.85
CA ILE A 292 0.08 7.01 -17.92
C ILE A 292 1.29 6.40 -18.62
N GLU A 293 1.15 5.97 -19.88
CA GLU A 293 2.25 5.42 -20.68
C GLU A 293 3.35 6.45 -20.98
N ARG A 294 3.08 7.75 -20.75
CA ARG A 294 4.08 8.82 -20.86
C ARG A 294 4.90 9.02 -19.60
N ALA A 295 4.54 8.38 -18.49
CA ALA A 295 5.28 8.48 -17.23
C ALA A 295 6.67 7.83 -17.33
N ASP A 296 7.60 8.30 -16.51
CA ASP A 296 8.91 7.66 -16.31
C ASP A 296 8.82 6.51 -15.31
N SER A 297 7.88 6.63 -14.36
CA SER A 297 7.67 5.65 -13.30
C SER A 297 6.23 5.58 -12.81
N VAL A 298 5.80 4.40 -12.39
CA VAL A 298 4.46 4.14 -11.83
C VAL A 298 4.59 3.34 -10.54
N CYS A 299 3.94 3.82 -9.48
CA CYS A 299 3.68 3.01 -8.29
C CYS A 299 2.30 2.34 -8.42
N TRP A 300 2.19 1.04 -8.14
CA TRP A 300 0.90 0.32 -8.16
C TRP A 300 0.84 -0.72 -7.03
N ASN A 301 -0.24 -0.71 -6.22
CA ASN A 301 -0.44 -1.66 -5.13
C ASN A 301 -1.58 -2.67 -5.42
N PRO A 302 -1.29 -3.84 -5.99
CA PRO A 302 -2.24 -4.95 -6.10
C PRO A 302 -2.88 -5.36 -4.76
N HIS A 303 -2.22 -5.14 -3.61
CA HIS A 303 -2.80 -5.48 -2.30
C HIS A 303 -4.02 -4.63 -1.90
N LYS A 304 -4.30 -3.55 -2.64
CA LYS A 304 -5.47 -2.70 -2.42
C LYS A 304 -6.69 -3.26 -3.15
N LEU A 305 -7.04 -2.71 -4.32
CA LEU A 305 -8.28 -3.04 -5.04
C LEU A 305 -8.37 -4.52 -5.48
N LEU A 306 -7.22 -5.17 -5.75
CA LEU A 306 -7.20 -6.59 -6.15
C LEU A 306 -7.17 -7.57 -4.98
N ALA A 307 -7.09 -7.07 -3.73
CA ALA A 307 -7.10 -7.88 -2.52
C ALA A 307 -6.03 -9.00 -2.46
N THR A 308 -4.85 -8.79 -3.06
CA THR A 308 -3.77 -9.80 -3.07
C THR A 308 -3.19 -10.09 -1.68
N GLY A 309 -3.40 -9.20 -0.71
CA GLY A 309 -2.88 -9.29 0.64
C GLY A 309 -1.62 -8.45 0.87
N LEU A 310 -1.55 -7.83 2.06
CA LEU A 310 -0.45 -6.94 2.43
C LEU A 310 0.87 -7.71 2.61
N GLN A 311 2.02 -7.18 2.19
CA GLN A 311 2.21 -6.07 1.25
C GLN A 311 2.32 -6.60 -0.19
N CYS A 312 2.07 -5.79 -1.19
CA CYS A 312 2.25 -6.14 -2.61
C CYS A 312 2.20 -4.83 -3.40
N SER A 313 3.35 -4.19 -3.58
CA SER A 313 3.47 -2.88 -4.24
C SER A 313 4.59 -2.95 -5.25
N ALA A 314 4.32 -2.62 -6.49
CA ALA A 314 5.29 -2.57 -7.56
C ALA A 314 5.68 -1.12 -7.84
N LEU A 315 6.98 -0.89 -8.03
CA LEU A 315 7.50 0.27 -8.74
C LEU A 315 7.88 -0.19 -10.15
N LEU A 316 7.28 0.43 -11.16
CA LEU A 316 7.54 0.16 -12.57
C LEU A 316 8.28 1.35 -13.17
N LEU A 317 9.24 1.08 -14.04
CA LEU A 317 9.96 2.12 -14.80
C LEU A 317 9.85 1.86 -16.29
N ARG A 318 9.84 2.94 -17.05
CA ARG A 318 10.02 2.89 -18.50
C ARG A 318 11.48 2.62 -18.91
N ASP A 319 12.42 2.89 -18.00
CA ASP A 319 13.86 2.74 -18.22
C ASP A 319 14.29 1.32 -18.61
N THR A 320 15.26 1.24 -19.53
CA THR A 320 15.94 0.00 -19.95
C THR A 320 17.45 0.06 -19.77
N SER A 321 17.99 1.11 -19.14
CA SER A 321 19.43 1.33 -18.96
C SER A 321 20.00 0.71 -17.68
N ASN A 322 19.20 -0.05 -16.93
CA ASN A 322 19.49 -0.52 -15.57
C ASN A 322 19.63 0.63 -14.55
N LEU A 323 18.83 1.69 -14.67
CA LEU A 323 18.87 2.85 -13.79
C LEU A 323 18.73 2.45 -12.32
N MET A 324 17.84 1.50 -11.98
CA MET A 324 17.70 1.01 -10.61
C MET A 324 19.00 0.38 -10.07
N LYS A 325 19.65 -0.47 -10.87
CA LYS A 325 20.90 -1.13 -10.48
C LYS A 325 22.03 -0.12 -10.30
N GLN A 326 22.12 0.86 -11.19
CA GLN A 326 23.12 1.93 -11.08
C GLN A 326 22.87 2.82 -9.86
N CYS A 327 21.60 3.18 -9.61
CA CYS A 327 21.21 4.05 -8.51
C CYS A 327 21.42 3.38 -7.14
N HIS A 328 20.93 2.15 -6.95
CA HIS A 328 20.90 1.49 -5.65
C HIS A 328 22.06 0.52 -5.40
N GLY A 329 22.70 0.01 -6.46
CA GLY A 329 23.70 -1.04 -6.34
C GLY A 329 24.91 -0.61 -5.52
N ALA A 330 25.31 -1.48 -4.59
CA ALA A 330 26.50 -1.29 -3.76
C ALA A 330 27.66 -2.19 -4.19
N GLN A 331 27.43 -3.09 -5.16
CA GLN A 331 28.43 -4.07 -5.64
C GLN A 331 29.06 -4.88 -4.49
N ALA A 332 28.24 -5.28 -3.51
CA ALA A 332 28.69 -6.05 -2.37
C ALA A 332 29.18 -7.45 -2.80
N THR A 333 30.48 -7.69 -2.70
CA THR A 333 31.17 -8.88 -3.22
C THR A 333 30.75 -10.19 -2.55
N TYR A 334 30.17 -10.14 -1.35
CA TYR A 334 29.69 -11.34 -0.64
C TYR A 334 28.32 -11.85 -1.11
N LEU A 335 27.59 -11.07 -1.94
CA LEU A 335 26.22 -11.40 -2.37
C LEU A 335 26.07 -11.42 -3.90
N PHE A 336 26.69 -10.45 -4.59
CA PHE A 336 26.58 -10.25 -6.04
C PHE A 336 27.89 -10.57 -6.77
N GLN A 337 28.41 -11.77 -6.51
CA GLN A 337 29.54 -12.35 -7.23
C GLN A 337 29.23 -12.38 -8.74
N GLN A 338 30.18 -11.96 -9.57
CA GLN A 338 30.01 -11.92 -11.03
C GLN A 338 30.45 -13.22 -11.71
N ASP A 339 31.18 -14.07 -10.99
CA ASP A 339 31.75 -15.34 -11.43
C ASP A 339 30.87 -16.56 -11.06
N LYS A 340 29.55 -16.36 -10.99
CA LYS A 340 28.60 -17.44 -10.71
C LYS A 340 28.37 -18.35 -11.93
N PHE A 341 27.88 -19.57 -11.66
CA PHE A 341 27.61 -20.59 -12.66
C PHE A 341 26.30 -20.38 -13.46
N TYR A 342 25.65 -19.22 -13.33
CA TYR A 342 24.40 -18.86 -14.00
C TYR A 342 24.43 -17.39 -14.45
N ASP A 343 23.45 -16.96 -15.26
CA ASP A 343 23.34 -15.57 -15.68
C ASP A 343 22.98 -14.63 -14.51
N VAL A 344 23.98 -13.91 -14.01
CA VAL A 344 23.85 -12.96 -12.89
C VAL A 344 23.02 -11.72 -13.22
N SER A 345 22.63 -11.52 -14.49
CA SER A 345 21.67 -10.46 -14.86
C SER A 345 20.29 -10.65 -14.22
N LEU A 346 19.97 -11.89 -13.84
CA LEU A 346 18.74 -12.26 -13.13
C LEU A 346 18.74 -11.84 -11.66
N ASP A 347 19.91 -11.56 -11.06
CA ASP A 347 19.99 -11.13 -9.67
C ASP A 347 19.47 -9.68 -9.54
N THR A 348 18.49 -9.48 -8.66
CA THR A 348 17.76 -8.20 -8.54
C THR A 348 18.15 -7.39 -7.31
N GLY A 349 18.97 -7.94 -6.41
CA GLY A 349 19.28 -7.30 -5.14
C GLY A 349 19.96 -5.92 -5.26
N ASP A 350 20.83 -5.70 -6.26
CA ASP A 350 21.43 -4.38 -6.50
C ASP A 350 20.42 -3.34 -7.07
N LYS A 351 19.20 -3.75 -7.46
CA LYS A 351 18.15 -2.81 -7.90
C LYS A 351 17.38 -2.18 -6.75
N VAL A 352 17.54 -2.68 -5.52
CA VAL A 352 16.71 -2.29 -4.36
C VAL A 352 17.55 -1.71 -3.23
N ILE A 353 16.91 -0.88 -2.40
CA ILE A 353 17.52 -0.39 -1.16
C ILE A 353 17.52 -1.42 -0.01
N GLN A 354 16.78 -2.53 -0.19
CA GLN A 354 16.69 -3.61 0.79
C GLN A 354 17.78 -4.65 0.54
N CYS A 355 18.21 -5.36 1.59
CA CYS A 355 19.04 -6.56 1.45
C CYS A 355 18.15 -7.82 1.37
N GLY A 356 17.65 -8.29 2.52
CA GLY A 356 16.60 -9.31 2.55
C GLY A 356 15.27 -8.73 2.06
N ARG A 357 14.60 -9.45 1.15
CA ARG A 357 13.35 -8.99 0.52
C ARG A 357 12.36 -10.14 0.41
N ARG A 358 11.12 -9.89 0.82
CA ARG A 358 10.04 -10.90 0.80
C ARG A 358 9.62 -11.20 -0.64
N VAL A 359 9.20 -12.43 -0.88
CA VAL A 359 8.55 -12.86 -2.12
C VAL A 359 7.08 -12.36 -2.13
N ASP A 360 6.84 -11.20 -2.74
CA ASP A 360 5.49 -10.63 -2.86
C ASP A 360 4.78 -10.96 -4.18
N CYS A 361 5.50 -11.47 -5.17
CA CYS A 361 4.96 -11.78 -6.49
C CYS A 361 4.05 -13.03 -6.49
N LEU A 362 4.32 -14.04 -5.66
CA LEU A 362 3.63 -15.34 -5.70
C LEU A 362 2.12 -15.22 -5.49
N LYS A 363 1.69 -14.49 -4.46
CA LYS A 363 0.26 -14.30 -4.14
C LYS A 363 -0.52 -13.60 -5.26
N LEU A 364 0.10 -12.63 -5.94
CA LEU A 364 -0.50 -11.97 -7.10
C LEU A 364 -0.50 -12.91 -8.31
N TRP A 365 0.63 -13.55 -8.60
CA TRP A 365 0.76 -14.46 -9.74
C TRP A 365 -0.22 -15.63 -9.64
N LEU A 366 -0.33 -16.25 -8.46
CA LEU A 366 -1.20 -17.40 -8.25
C LEU A 366 -2.68 -17.03 -8.37
N MET A 367 -3.09 -15.89 -7.79
CA MET A 367 -4.42 -15.33 -8.01
C MET A 367 -4.68 -15.08 -9.50
N TRP A 368 -3.74 -14.44 -10.20
CA TRP A 368 -3.88 -14.14 -11.62
C TRP A 368 -4.00 -15.41 -12.47
N LYS A 369 -3.21 -16.45 -12.16
CA LYS A 369 -3.31 -17.75 -12.82
C LYS A 369 -4.65 -18.43 -12.57
N ALA A 370 -5.18 -18.33 -11.36
CA ALA A 370 -6.44 -18.97 -10.99
C ALA A 370 -7.67 -18.32 -11.64
N VAL A 371 -7.72 -16.99 -11.68
CA VAL A 371 -8.93 -16.26 -12.12
C VAL A 371 -8.80 -15.61 -13.49
N GLY A 372 -7.58 -15.36 -13.97
CA GLY A 372 -7.32 -14.71 -15.24
C GLY A 372 -7.59 -13.20 -15.24
N GLY A 373 -7.09 -12.50 -16.27
CA GLY A 373 -7.26 -11.05 -16.41
C GLY A 373 -8.72 -10.62 -16.52
N SER A 374 -9.55 -11.39 -17.23
CA SER A 374 -10.97 -11.09 -17.42
C SER A 374 -11.78 -11.13 -16.13
N ALA A 375 -11.49 -12.05 -15.20
CA ALA A 375 -12.18 -12.05 -13.91
C ALA A 375 -11.70 -10.90 -13.01
N LEU A 376 -10.42 -10.53 -13.08
CA LEU A 376 -9.92 -9.35 -12.36
C LEU A 376 -10.57 -8.05 -12.89
N GLU A 377 -10.71 -7.92 -14.21
CA GLU A 377 -11.49 -6.85 -14.85
C GLU A 377 -12.93 -6.80 -14.32
N GLN A 378 -13.65 -7.93 -14.33
CA GLN A 378 -15.01 -7.99 -13.81
C GLN A 378 -15.11 -7.57 -12.34
N ARG A 379 -14.13 -7.93 -11.50
CA ARG A 379 -14.08 -7.51 -10.08
C ARG A 379 -13.94 -5.98 -9.96
N VAL A 380 -13.10 -5.37 -10.80
CA VAL A 380 -12.95 -3.90 -10.87
C VAL A 380 -14.27 -3.26 -11.31
N ASP A 381 -14.86 -3.69 -12.41
CA ASP A 381 -16.12 -3.16 -12.95
C ASP A 381 -17.28 -3.30 -11.95
N TRP A 382 -17.31 -4.41 -11.21
CA TRP A 382 -18.28 -4.65 -10.16
C TRP A 382 -18.14 -3.65 -9.01
N ALA A 383 -16.91 -3.34 -8.58
CA ALA A 383 -16.68 -2.33 -7.54
C ALA A 383 -17.18 -0.93 -7.96
N PHE A 384 -16.94 -0.53 -9.21
CA PHE A 384 -17.51 0.71 -9.77
C PHE A 384 -19.03 0.67 -9.80
N THR A 385 -19.62 -0.46 -10.21
CA THR A 385 -21.07 -0.65 -10.25
C THR A 385 -21.71 -0.51 -8.87
N LEU A 386 -21.15 -1.16 -7.86
CA LEU A 386 -21.63 -1.06 -6.47
C LEU A 386 -21.50 0.37 -5.94
N THR A 387 -20.38 1.04 -6.23
CA THR A 387 -20.15 2.44 -5.82
C THR A 387 -21.19 3.37 -6.43
N ARG A 388 -21.45 3.28 -7.74
CA ARG A 388 -22.48 4.09 -8.42
C ARG A 388 -23.88 3.82 -7.87
N LYS A 389 -24.22 2.55 -7.59
CA LYS A 389 -25.50 2.20 -6.96
C LYS A 389 -25.63 2.82 -5.57
N ARG A 390 -24.58 2.75 -4.76
CA ARG A 390 -24.55 3.33 -3.40
C ARG A 390 -24.67 4.85 -3.44
N TYR A 391 -23.96 5.50 -4.34
CA TYR A 391 -24.02 6.95 -4.53
C TYR A 391 -25.43 7.42 -4.95
N LYS A 392 -26.05 6.75 -5.93
CA LYS A 392 -27.44 7.07 -6.34
C LYS A 392 -28.44 6.96 -5.18
N ARG A 393 -28.33 5.92 -4.34
CA ARG A 393 -29.19 5.79 -3.14
C ARG A 393 -28.94 6.90 -2.13
N TRP A 394 -27.69 7.32 -1.98
CA TRP A 394 -27.31 8.44 -1.11
C TRP A 394 -27.92 9.77 -1.59
N GLU A 395 -27.89 10.04 -2.89
CA GLU A 395 -28.53 11.22 -3.52
C GLU A 395 -30.06 11.22 -3.35
N LEU A 396 -30.69 10.04 -3.42
CA LEU A 396 -32.13 9.86 -3.21
C LEU A 396 -32.55 9.95 -1.73
N GLY A 397 -31.62 10.16 -0.79
CA GLY A 397 -31.93 10.32 0.62
C GLY A 397 -32.26 9.03 1.36
N GLU A 398 -31.98 7.85 0.80
CA GLU A 398 -32.29 6.53 1.38
C GLU A 398 -31.39 6.13 2.58
N GLN A 399 -30.72 7.10 3.21
CA GLN A 399 -29.65 6.90 4.18
C GLN A 399 -30.16 6.41 5.55
N GLU A 400 -31.40 6.73 5.93
CA GLU A 400 -31.94 6.43 7.27
C GLU A 400 -32.14 4.94 7.55
N ARG A 401 -32.27 4.10 6.52
CA ARG A 401 -32.36 2.64 6.70
C ARG A 401 -31.00 1.97 6.95
N GLU A 402 -29.88 2.64 6.68
CA GLU A 402 -28.54 2.02 6.73
C GLU A 402 -27.64 2.52 7.88
N LYS A 403 -28.10 3.47 8.72
CA LYS A 403 -27.33 3.96 9.88
C LYS A 403 -26.88 2.86 10.85
N ASN A 404 -27.55 1.70 10.84
CA ASN A 404 -27.21 0.55 11.68
C ASN A 404 -26.12 -0.38 11.10
N LEU A 405 -25.64 -0.14 9.86
CA LEU A 405 -24.70 -1.02 9.15
C LEU A 405 -23.24 -0.51 9.15
N LEU A 406 -23.03 0.76 9.48
CA LEU A 406 -21.71 1.42 9.47
C LEU A 406 -21.42 2.01 10.85
N VAL A 407 -21.24 1.14 11.86
CA VAL A 407 -20.61 1.53 13.12
C VAL A 407 -19.41 0.63 13.34
N MET A 408 -18.26 1.05 12.80
CA MET A 408 -16.98 0.64 13.33
C MET A 408 -16.61 1.62 14.44
N GLY A 409 -16.74 1.17 15.69
CA GLY A 409 -15.89 1.65 16.79
C GLY A 409 -15.92 3.14 17.16
N GLN A 410 -17.04 3.85 17.00
CA GLN A 410 -17.31 4.94 17.94
C GLN A 410 -18.16 4.36 19.07
N ALA A 411 -17.58 4.36 20.28
CA ALA A 411 -18.38 4.43 21.48
C ALA A 411 -19.50 5.45 21.21
N ARG A 412 -20.75 5.01 21.40
CA ARG A 412 -21.89 5.91 21.36
C ARG A 412 -21.60 7.05 22.33
N ASP A 413 -21.34 8.24 21.79
CA ASP A 413 -21.80 9.47 22.43
C ASP A 413 -21.86 10.62 21.43
N VAL A 414 -23.04 10.77 20.85
CA VAL A 414 -23.53 12.09 20.42
C VAL A 414 -24.72 12.38 21.30
N THR A 415 -24.45 12.83 22.52
CA THR A 415 -25.09 13.96 23.20
C THR A 415 -24.58 14.02 24.64
N ASP A 416 -23.31 14.40 24.85
CA ASP A 416 -23.05 15.16 26.06
C ASP A 416 -21.94 16.19 25.91
N LYS A 417 -22.35 17.44 26.16
CA LYS A 417 -21.43 18.56 26.35
C LYS A 417 -20.91 18.42 27.78
N LYS A 418 -19.57 18.33 27.90
CA LYS A 418 -18.72 18.65 29.06
C LYS A 418 -17.98 17.42 29.62
N ARG A 419 -16.67 17.40 29.37
CA ARG A 419 -15.74 16.94 30.41
C ARG A 419 -15.83 17.91 31.58
N GLN A 420 -16.53 17.50 32.64
CA GLN A 420 -16.24 17.91 34.01
C GLN A 420 -17.00 16.97 34.94
N CYS A 421 -16.25 16.34 35.87
CA CYS A 421 -16.83 15.73 37.06
C CYS A 421 -17.75 16.76 37.73
N TYR A 422 -18.98 16.40 38.09
CA TYR A 422 -19.67 16.73 39.36
C TYR A 422 -21.15 16.31 39.30
N VAL A 423 -21.66 15.99 40.50
CA VAL A 423 -22.97 15.43 40.85
C VAL A 423 -24.07 16.51 40.90
N GLN A 424 -25.32 16.11 40.63
CA GLN A 424 -26.64 16.71 41.01
C GLN A 424 -27.30 17.86 40.18
N SER A 425 -28.53 17.55 39.70
CA SER A 425 -29.84 18.27 39.82
C SER A 425 -30.09 19.66 39.16
N PRO A 426 -31.34 19.99 38.71
CA PRO A 426 -31.60 20.89 37.57
C PRO A 426 -32.17 22.28 37.93
N THR A 427 -32.02 23.29 37.04
CA THR A 427 -33.04 24.32 36.68
C THR A 427 -32.54 25.43 35.70
N LEU A 428 -33.47 25.85 34.82
CA LEU A 428 -33.77 27.20 34.26
C LEU A 428 -32.85 27.96 33.25
N LEU A 429 -33.43 28.14 32.05
CA LEU A 429 -33.64 29.32 31.18
C LEU A 429 -32.50 30.27 30.69
N ASN A 430 -32.50 30.39 29.34
CA ASN A 430 -32.40 31.60 28.48
C ASN A 430 -31.04 32.06 27.85
N PRO A 431 -31.10 32.73 26.67
CA PRO A 431 -30.24 32.46 25.50
C PRO A 431 -29.36 33.65 25.07
N VAL A 432 -28.43 33.48 24.09
CA VAL A 432 -27.95 34.54 23.16
C VAL A 432 -26.97 33.99 22.08
N VAL A 433 -27.36 34.19 20.80
CA VAL A 433 -26.66 34.56 19.53
C VAL A 433 -25.49 33.71 18.95
N PRO A 434 -25.47 33.42 17.62
CA PRO A 434 -24.54 32.49 16.98
C PRO A 434 -23.32 33.15 16.31
N SER A 435 -22.20 32.41 16.30
CA SER A 435 -20.99 32.67 15.49
C SER A 435 -20.74 31.46 14.56
N PRO A 436 -20.27 31.64 13.31
CA PRO A 436 -20.24 30.58 12.32
C PRO A 436 -18.98 29.72 12.50
N PHE A 437 -19.09 28.65 13.27
CA PHE A 437 -18.10 27.59 13.27
C PHE A 437 -18.40 26.55 12.20
N ILE A 438 -17.41 26.37 11.34
CA ILE A 438 -17.28 25.35 10.30
C ILE A 438 -17.56 23.98 10.90
N ARG A 439 -18.67 23.37 10.49
CA ARG A 439 -18.99 21.97 10.80
C ARG A 439 -18.07 21.08 9.98
N GLY A 440 -17.08 20.49 10.65
CA GLY A 440 -16.38 19.30 10.16
C GLY A 440 -17.40 18.18 9.98
N LYS A 441 -17.72 17.84 8.72
CA LYS A 441 -18.42 16.61 8.36
C LYS A 441 -17.37 15.56 8.07
N CYS A 442 -17.44 14.42 8.76
CA CYS A 442 -16.81 13.19 8.31
C CYS A 442 -17.42 12.84 6.94
N PHE A 443 -16.65 13.00 5.87
CA PHE A 443 -17.04 12.54 4.55
C PHE A 443 -16.84 11.03 4.47
N LEU A 444 -17.90 10.30 4.13
CA LEU A 444 -17.76 8.97 3.56
C LEU A 444 -16.97 9.09 2.25
N PHE A 445 -16.02 8.18 2.04
CA PHE A 445 -15.26 8.02 0.81
C PHE A 445 -16.21 7.75 -0.36
N PHE A 446 -16.50 8.78 -1.14
CA PHE A 446 -17.17 8.67 -2.43
C PHE A 446 -16.40 9.52 -3.42
N GLY A 447 -15.52 8.85 -4.17
CA GLY A 447 -14.85 9.48 -5.28
C GLY A 447 -15.76 9.60 -6.48
N VAL A 448 -15.90 10.83 -6.96
CA VAL A 448 -16.60 11.17 -8.19
C VAL A 448 -15.66 10.84 -9.35
N CYS A 449 -16.08 9.94 -10.23
CA CYS A 449 -15.55 9.80 -11.60
C CYS A 449 -16.54 10.45 -12.56
#